data_AF-A0A961MFW1-F1
#
_entry.id   AF-A0A961MFW1-F1
#
_cell.length_a   1.000
_cell.length_b   1.000
_cell.length_c   1.000
_cell.angle_alpha   90.00
_cell.angle_beta   90.00
_cell.angle_gamma   90.00
#
_symmetry.space_group_name_H-M   'P 1'
#
loop_
_entity.id
_entity.type
_entity.pdbx_description
1 polymer ?
#
loop_
_entity_poly.entity_id
_entity_poly.type
_entity_poly.pdbx_seq_one_letter_code
_entity_poly.pdbx_strand_id
1 'polypeptide(L)' 'MLIKSQILPASESYRANRAAHLDMLSTIGQAAAVAAAGGGAEATARHVARGKMAPRERVAGLL' A
#
# COMPACT_ATOMS: atom_id res chain seq x y z
N MET A 1 -19.01 -0.99 -28.06
CA MET A 1 -19.13 -2.39 -27.59
C MET A 1 -19.29 -2.36 -26.08
N LEU A 2 -20.32 -3.00 -25.53
CA LEU A 2 -20.62 -3.00 -24.09
C LEU A 2 -20.37 -4.39 -23.51
N ILE A 3 -19.57 -4.50 -22.46
CA ILE A 3 -19.38 -5.76 -21.74
C ILE A 3 -20.44 -5.86 -20.64
N LYS A 4 -21.25 -6.92 -20.68
CA LYS A 4 -22.19 -7.23 -19.61
C LYS A 4 -21.51 -8.16 -18.60
N SER A 5 -21.34 -7.68 -17.37
CA SER A 5 -20.83 -8.51 -16.29
C SER A 5 -21.84 -9.61 -15.94
N GLN A 6 -21.35 -10.83 -15.75
CA GLN A 6 -22.13 -11.97 -15.25
C GLN A 6 -21.84 -12.24 -13.75
N ILE A 7 -21.05 -11.38 -13.11
CA ILE A 7 -20.73 -11.52 -11.68
C ILE A 7 -22.00 -11.28 -10.85
N LEU A 8 -22.19 -12.09 -9.81
CA LEU A 8 -23.25 -11.96 -8.82
C LEU A 8 -22.65 -11.51 -7.48
N PRO A 9 -22.66 -10.22 -7.13
CA PRO A 9 -21.99 -9.72 -5.92
C PRO A 9 -22.54 -10.27 -4.60
N ALA A 10 -23.79 -10.73 -4.59
CA ALA A 10 -24.42 -11.33 -3.42
C ALA A 10 -24.05 -12.81 -3.21
N SER A 11 -23.43 -13.47 -4.21
CA SER A 11 -23.10 -14.89 -4.10
C SER A 11 -22.07 -15.15 -3.00
N GLU A 12 -22.14 -16.34 -2.39
CA GLU A 12 -21.12 -16.84 -1.46
C GLU A 12 -19.74 -16.86 -2.12
N SER A 13 -19.64 -17.35 -3.36
CA SER A 13 -18.38 -17.41 -4.10
C SER A 13 -17.74 -16.04 -4.32
N TYR A 14 -18.53 -15.01 -4.64
CA TYR A 14 -18.02 -13.65 -4.78
C TYR A 14 -17.51 -13.12 -3.44
N ARG A 15 -18.27 -13.33 -2.35
CA ARG A 15 -17.87 -12.89 -1.00
C ARG A 15 -16.58 -13.58 -0.55
N ALA A 16 -16.45 -14.89 -0.78
CA ALA A 16 -15.24 -15.66 -0.48
C ALA A 16 -14.02 -15.16 -1.29
N ASN A 17 -14.17 -14.97 -2.60
CA ASN A 17 -13.11 -14.43 -3.45
C ASN A 17 -12.68 -13.04 -3.00
N ARG A 18 -13.65 -12.17 -2.71
CA ARG A 18 -13.38 -10.81 -2.22
C ARG A 18 -12.63 -10.83 -0.89
N ALA A 19 -13.04 -11.67 0.06
CA ALA A 19 -12.36 -11.80 1.34
C ALA A 19 -10.90 -12.24 1.17
N ALA A 20 -10.66 -13.32 0.41
CA ALA A 20 -9.31 -13.81 0.14
C ALA A 20 -8.42 -12.74 -0.52
N HIS A 21 -8.98 -11.99 -1.49
CA HIS A 21 -8.24 -10.91 -2.14
C HIS A 21 -7.91 -9.76 -1.18
N LEU A 22 -8.81 -9.40 -0.28
CA LEU A 22 -8.55 -8.37 0.72
C LEU A 22 -7.48 -8.81 1.73
N ASP A 23 -7.45 -10.08 2.11
CA ASP A 23 -6.40 -10.61 3.00
C ASP A 23 -5.01 -10.58 2.33
N MET A 24 -4.94 -10.92 1.05
CA MET A 24 -3.71 -10.79 0.26
C MET A 24 -3.27 -9.32 0.14
N LEU A 25 -4.20 -8.40 -0.13
CA LEU A 25 -3.90 -6.97 -0.17
C LEU A 25 -3.43 -6.44 1.19
N SER A 26 -3.99 -6.94 2.29
CA SER A 26 -3.57 -6.58 3.65
C SER A 26 -2.10 -6.97 3.88
N THR A 27 -1.72 -8.18 3.49
CA THR A 27 -0.33 -8.66 3.58
C THR A 27 0.63 -7.75 2.80
N ILE A 28 0.26 -7.40 1.58
CA ILE A 28 1.06 -6.51 0.73
C ILE A 28 1.14 -5.10 1.34
N GLY A 29 0.03 -4.58 1.85
CA GLY A 29 -0.04 -3.28 2.50
C GLY A 29 0.87 -3.18 3.72
N GLN A 30 0.92 -4.23 4.55
CA GLN A 30 1.82 -4.30 5.70
C GLN A 30 3.29 -4.29 5.26
N ALA A 31 3.66 -5.10 4.27
CA ALA A 31 5.02 -5.10 3.73
C ALA A 31 5.40 -3.74 3.12
N ALA A 32 4.47 -3.10 2.40
CA ALA A 32 4.67 -1.77 1.85
C ALA A 32 4.85 -0.71 2.94
N ALA A 33 4.11 -0.79 4.05
CA ALA A 33 4.27 0.11 5.19
C ALA A 33 5.64 -0.03 5.86
N VAL A 34 6.12 -1.28 6.05
CA VAL A 34 7.47 -1.54 6.56
C VAL A 34 8.53 -0.95 5.63
N ALA A 35 8.40 -1.17 4.32
CA ALA A 35 9.33 -0.59 3.34
C ALA A 35 9.25 0.95 3.30
N ALA A 36 8.07 1.53 3.50
CA ALA A 36 7.88 2.97 3.54
C ALA A 36 8.55 3.63 4.75
N ALA A 37 8.63 2.92 5.88
CA ALA A 37 9.33 3.38 7.08
C ALA A 37 10.87 3.50 6.89
N GLY A 38 11.43 2.95 5.81
CA GLY A 38 12.85 3.01 5.52
C GLY A 38 13.68 2.35 6.62
N GLY A 39 14.67 3.06 7.16
CA GLY A 39 15.48 2.59 8.29
C GLY A 39 14.81 2.69 9.67
N GLY A 40 13.50 2.98 9.72
CA GLY A 40 12.76 3.24 10.96
C GLY A 40 12.85 4.69 11.42
N ALA A 41 12.07 5.03 12.45
CA ALA A 41 11.89 6.40 12.93
C ALA A 41 13.21 7.07 13.35
N GLU A 42 14.08 6.36 14.08
CA GLU A 42 15.35 6.91 14.54
C GLU A 42 16.34 7.20 13.40
N ALA A 43 16.41 6.32 12.40
CA ALA A 43 17.28 6.54 11.25
C ALA A 43 16.79 7.73 10.42
N THR A 44 15.48 7.85 10.23
CA THR A 44 14.85 8.99 9.55
C THR A 44 15.10 10.29 10.32
N ALA A 45 14.93 10.29 11.65
CA ALA A 45 15.21 11.46 12.49
C ALA A 45 16.67 11.90 12.38
N ARG A 46 17.63 10.96 12.42
CA ARG A 46 19.07 11.28 12.21
C ARG A 46 19.35 11.84 10.83
N HIS A 47 18.64 11.40 9.80
CA HIS A 47 18.78 11.92 8.44
C HIS A 47 18.25 13.35 8.34
N VAL A 48 17.07 13.61 8.90
CA VAL A 48 16.44 14.94 8.95
C VAL A 48 17.27 15.92 9.78
N ALA A 49 17.79 15.51 10.94
CA ALA A 49 18.64 16.34 11.79
C ALA A 49 19.91 16.85 11.09
N ARG A 50 20.34 16.21 10.00
CA ARG A 50 21.46 16.66 9.13
C ARG A 50 21.01 17.65 8.04
N GLY A 51 19.79 18.19 8.14
CA GLY A 51 19.22 19.12 7.16
C GLY A 51 18.80 18.46 5.85
N LYS A 52 18.64 17.12 5.82
CA LYS A 52 18.31 16.38 4.60
C LYS A 52 16.84 15.95 4.61
N MET A 53 16.17 16.12 3.49
CA MET A 53 14.83 15.57 3.24
C MET A 53 14.90 14.04 3.05
N ALA A 54 13.91 13.29 3.55
CA ALA A 54 13.84 11.84 3.37
C ALA A 54 13.63 11.47 1.89
N PRO A 55 14.12 10.32 1.39
CA PRO A 55 14.03 9.97 -0.02
C PRO A 55 12.61 10.03 -0.61
N ARG A 56 11.60 9.54 0.12
CA ARG A 56 10.20 9.58 -0.33
C ARG A 56 9.61 10.99 -0.33
N GLU A 57 9.98 11.83 0.64
CA GLU A 57 9.59 13.24 0.66
C GLU A 57 10.15 14.00 -0.55
N ARG A 58 11.37 13.67 -1.00
CA ARG A 58 11.95 14.27 -2.21
C ARG A 58 11.14 13.94 -3.46
N VAL A 59 10.69 12.69 -3.58
CA VAL A 59 9.83 12.27 -4.70
C VAL A 59 8.47 12.96 -4.62
N ALA A 60 7.88 13.04 -3.43
CA ALA A 60 6.59 13.70 -3.22
C ALA A 60 6.64 15.22 -3.49
N GLY A 61 7.78 15.88 -3.25
CA GLY A 61 7.96 17.28 -3.61
C GLY A 61 8.24 17.53 -5.10
N LEU A 62 8.51 16.47 -5.87
CA LEU A 62 8.76 16.54 -7.31
C LEU A 62 7.49 16.29 -8.15
N LEU A 63 6.61 15.42 -7.67
CA LEU A 63 5.33 15.05 -8.31
C LEU A 63 4.23 16.04 -7.93
#